data_AF-W2SMQ1-F1
#
_entry.id   AF-W2SMQ1-F1
#
_cell.length_a   1.000
_cell.length_b   1.000
_cell.length_c   1.000
_cell.angle_alpha   90.00
_cell.angle_beta   90.00
_cell.angle_gamma   90.00
#
_symmetry.space_group_name_H-M   'P 1'
#
loop_
_entity.id
_entity.type
_entity.pdbx_description
1 polymer ?
#
loop_
_entity_poly.entity_id
_entity_poly.type
_entity_poly.pdbx_seq_one_letter_code
_entity_poly.pdbx_strand_id
1 'polypeptide(L)' 'MLEHINATHEIDYIMLSGDFINHFDWSYTIDEHVSTLRNISSLVRLYFPTTPTYWAIGNHEGVPVNR' A
#
# COMPACT_ATOMS: atom_id res chain seq x y z
N MET A 1 -4.30 6.04 11.31
CA MET A 1 -2.86 5.75 11.40
C MET A 1 -2.03 6.79 10.65
N LEU A 2 -2.12 6.89 9.32
CA LEU A 2 -1.35 7.86 8.51
C LEU A 2 -1.50 9.32 8.99
N GLU A 3 -2.73 9.77 9.23
CA GLU A 3 -3.01 11.11 9.78
C GLU A 3 -2.25 11.41 11.08
N HIS A 4 -2.27 10.45 12.02
CA HIS A 4 -1.61 10.61 13.31
C HIS A 4 -0.09 10.68 13.15
N ILE A 5 0.51 9.85 12.30
CA ILE A 5 1.95 9.87 12.02
C ILE A 5 2.33 11.24 11.45
N ASN A 6 1.62 11.72 10.43
CA ASN A 6 1.85 13.03 9.83
C ASN A 6 1.71 14.19 10.86
N ALA A 7 0.79 14.07 11.81
CA ALA A 7 0.56 15.09 12.82
C ALA A 7 1.59 15.10 13.97
N THR A 8 2.38 14.04 14.14
CA THR A 8 3.20 13.85 15.35
C THR A 8 4.68 13.60 15.08
N HIS A 9 5.07 13.30 13.85
CA HIS A 9 6.46 12.95 13.50
C HIS A 9 6.89 13.67 12.22
N GLU A 10 8.17 14.06 12.18
CA GLU A 10 8.87 14.40 10.94
C GLU A 10 9.42 13.12 10.33
N ILE A 11 9.12 12.88 9.05
CA ILE A 11 9.47 11.64 8.36
C ILE A 11 10.29 11.98 7.12
N ASP A 12 11.54 11.54 7.09
CA ASP A 12 12.45 11.76 5.96
C ASP A 12 12.07 10.90 4.74
N TYR A 13 11.60 9.67 4.98
CA TYR A 13 11.13 8.75 3.94
C TYR A 13 10.24 7.65 4.53
N ILE A 14 9.48 6.99 3.67
CA ILE A 14 8.59 5.88 4.02
C ILE A 14 8.98 4.65 3.20
N MET A 15 9.13 3.50 3.87
CA MET A 15 9.26 2.19 3.22
C MET A 15 7.98 1.39 3.43
N LEU A 16 7.40 0.89 2.34
CA LEU A 16 6.21 0.03 2.38
C LEU A 16 6.58 -1.34 1.81
N SER A 17 6.45 -2.39 2.64
CA SER A 17 7.05 -3.69 2.37
C SER A 17 6.18 -4.71 1.64
N GLY A 18 4.96 -4.35 1.22
CA GLY A 18 4.03 -5.27 0.54
C GLY A 18 2.88 -5.74 1.43
N ASP A 19 2.14 -6.75 0.96
CA ASP A 19 0.96 -7.34 1.61
C ASP A 19 -0.18 -6.33 1.85
N PHE A 20 -0.54 -5.64 0.77
CA PHE A 20 -1.60 -4.63 0.72
C PHE A 20 -2.98 -5.22 0.46
N ILE A 21 -3.05 -6.45 -0.03
CA ILE A 21 -4.28 -7.14 -0.39
C ILE A 21 -4.77 -8.00 0.79
N ASN A 22 -6.09 -8.08 0.96
CA ASN A 22 -6.68 -8.95 1.96
C ASN A 22 -6.51 -10.44 1.62
N HIS A 23 -6.76 -11.31 2.60
CA HIS A 23 -6.56 -12.76 2.46
C HIS A 23 -7.78 -13.50 1.88
N PHE A 24 -8.62 -12.82 1.08
CA PHE A 24 -9.79 -13.43 0.42
C PHE A 24 -9.37 -14.16 -0.86
N ASP A 25 -8.37 -15.04 -0.75
CA ASP A 25 -7.62 -15.61 -1.88
C ASP A 25 -8.46 -16.50 -2.80
N TRP A 26 -9.64 -16.91 -2.32
CA TRP A 26 -10.59 -17.72 -3.07
C TRP A 26 -11.47 -16.90 -4.02
N SER A 27 -11.41 -15.57 -3.97
CA SER A 27 -12.21 -14.70 -4.82
C SER A 27 -11.57 -13.32 -4.98
N TYR A 28 -10.59 -13.22 -5.89
CA TYR A 28 -9.99 -11.96 -6.32
C TYR A 28 -9.91 -11.84 -7.84
N THR A 29 -9.65 -10.63 -8.31
CA THR A 29 -9.30 -10.32 -9.70
C THR A 29 -8.11 -9.37 -9.74
N ILE A 30 -7.40 -9.34 -10.87
CA ILE A 30 -6.31 -8.37 -11.12
C ILE A 30 -6.83 -6.94 -10.94
N ASP A 31 -8.03 -6.65 -11.42
CA ASP A 31 -8.61 -5.31 -11.35
C ASP A 31 -8.88 -4.85 -9.92
N GLU A 32 -9.36 -5.75 -9.05
CA GLU A 32 -9.56 -5.47 -7.62
C GLU A 32 -8.24 -5.22 -6.89
N HIS A 33 -7.20 -6.01 -7.18
CA HIS A 33 -5.86 -5.80 -6.61
C HIS A 33 -5.31 -4.44 -7.05
N VAL A 34 -5.37 -4.14 -8.35
CA VAL A 34 -4.89 -2.86 -8.91
C VAL A 34 -5.67 -1.68 -8.33
N SER A 35 -6.99 -1.81 -8.17
CA SER A 35 -7.83 -0.79 -7.52
C SER A 35 -7.41 -0.55 -6.07
N THR A 36 -7.17 -1.62 -5.32
CA THR A 36 -6.71 -1.55 -3.92
C THR A 36 -5.34 -0.85 -3.82
N LEU A 37 -4.38 -1.21 -4.67
CA LEU A 37 -3.07 -0.57 -4.72
C LEU A 37 -3.16 0.92 -5.07
N ARG A 38 -4.03 1.31 -6.02
CA ARG A 38 -4.30 2.72 -6.34
C ARG A 38 -4.87 3.50 -5.15
N ASN A 39 -5.80 2.89 -4.41
CA ASN A 39 -6.38 3.51 -3.22
C ASN A 39 -5.33 3.73 -2.12
N ILE A 40 -4.50 2.71 -1.84
CA ILE A 40 -3.44 2.79 -0.83
C ILE A 40 -2.39 3.81 -1.23
N SER A 41 -1.90 3.78 -2.48
CA SER A 41 -0.99 4.81 -3.01
C SER A 41 -1.58 6.22 -2.88
N SER A 42 -2.87 6.40 -3.16
CA SER A 42 -3.53 7.70 -3.06
C SER A 42 -3.63 8.18 -1.61
N LEU A 43 -3.93 7.28 -0.67
CA LEU A 43 -3.96 7.60 0.76
C LEU A 43 -2.58 7.99 1.29
N VAL A 44 -1.52 7.26 0.91
CA VAL A 44 -0.14 7.61 1.29
C VAL A 44 0.22 9.01 0.76
N ARG A 45 -0.07 9.29 -0.52
CA ARG A 45 0.17 10.61 -1.13
C ARG A 45 -0.67 11.74 -0.52
N LEU A 46 -1.88 11.43 -0.05
CA LEU A 46 -2.75 12.40 0.61
C LEU A 46 -2.15 12.88 1.93
N TYR A 47 -1.63 11.95 2.74
CA TYR A 47 -1.06 12.30 4.05
C TYR A 47 0.41 12.71 4.00
N PHE A 48 1.17 12.23 3.01
CA PHE A 48 2.59 12.49 2.85
C PHE A 48 2.91 12.97 1.43
N PRO A 49 2.45 14.16 1.01
CA PRO A 49 2.52 14.62 -0.38
C PRO A 49 3.96 14.88 -0.88
N THR A 50 4.88 15.17 0.03
CA THR A 50 6.27 15.54 -0.29
C THR A 50 7.30 14.53 0.22
N THR A 51 6.90 13.57 1.06
CA THR A 51 7.80 12.57 1.63
C THR A 51 8.11 11.48 0.58
N PRO A 52 9.38 11.16 0.32
CA PRO A 52 9.76 10.04 -0.53
C PRO A 52 9.17 8.71 -0.03
N THR A 53 8.59 7.93 -0.95
CA THR A 53 8.04 6.60 -0.65
C THR A 53 8.74 5.54 -1.49
N TYR A 54 9.11 4.43 -0.87
CA TYR A 54 9.77 3.29 -1.49
C TYR A 54 8.93 2.04 -1.26
N TRP A 55 8.57 1.37 -2.34
CA TRP A 55 7.59 0.29 -2.32
C TRP A 55 8.27 -1.03 -2.68
N ALA A 56 8.00 -2.06 -1.91
CA ALA A 56 8.27 -3.45 -2.25
C ALA A 56 6.96 -4.18 -2.56
N ILE A 57 7.09 -5.31 -3.25
CA ILE A 57 5.99 -6.20 -3.61
C ILE A 57 6.05 -7.38 -2.64
N GLY A 58 4.94 -7.62 -1.93
CA GLY A 58 4.75 -8.77 -1.06
C GLY A 58 4.16 -9.96 -1.82
N ASN A 59 3.78 -11.00 -1.09
CA ASN A 59 3.31 -12.23 -1.72
C ASN A 59 1.81 -12.19 -2.05
N HIS A 60 1.05 -11.28 -1.42
CA HIS A 60 -0.39 -11.08 -1.66
C HIS A 60 -0.73 -10.17 -2.84
N GLU A 61 0.24 -9.48 -3.45
CA GLU A 61 -0.03 -8.62 -4.61
C GLU A 61 -0.38 -9.43 -5.87
N GLY A 62 0.16 -10.65 -5.99
CA GLY A 62 -0.04 -11.53 -7.14
C GLY A 62 -1.46 -12.10 -7.25
N VAL A 63 -1.90 -12.32 -8.49
CA VAL A 63 -3.15 -13.04 -8.82
C VAL A 63 -2.77 -14.24 -9.71
N PRO A 64 -2.60 -15.46 -9.14
CA PRO A 64 -2.91 -15.83 -7.77
C PRO A 64 -1.80 -15.47 -6.76
N VAL A 65 -2.12 -15.53 -5.46
CA VAL A 65 -1.18 -15.29 -4.35
C VAL A 65 0.10 -16.13 -4.49
N ASN A 66 1.27 -15.56 -4.15
CA ASN A 66 2.62 -16.14 -4.29
C ASN A 66 3.08 -16.43 -5.74
N ARG A 67 2.62 -15.69 -6.74
CA ARG A 67 3.03 -15.83 -8.16
C ARG A 67 3.42 -14.50 -8.80
#